data_AF-A0A2P7SF47-F1
#
_entry.id   AF-A0A2P7SF47-F1
#
_cell.length_a   1.000
_cell.length_b   1.000
_cell.length_c   1.000
_cell.angle_alpha   90.00
_cell.angle_beta   90.00
_cell.angle_gamma   90.00
#
_symmetry.space_group_name_H-M   'P 1'
#
loop_
_entity.id
_entity.type
_entity.pdbx_description
1 polymer ?
#
loop_
_entity_poly.entity_id
_entity_poly.type
_entity_poly.pdbx_seq_one_letter_code
_entity_poly.pdbx_strand_id
1 'polypeptide(L)'
;MRPSAWLFLLILASAPAHAQIDNQGNCNANIVGSGNYITVNCQAGGTTAAQTATLIITRDFQNIVLSDTINPGFVDFYNSYFSLTVNDETVVHANFASQFDEQVLRLEKGEHVYKMAVYLQYLNGVTAGTSCSGILNVQASAPIMPRVQIVSNNFTGQISPVTCWFQIRP
;
A
#
# COMPACT_ATOMS: atom_id res chain seq x y z
N MET A 1 28.89 -50.32 -21.60
CA MET A 1 27.50 -49.86 -21.86
C MET A 1 27.15 -48.83 -20.79
N ARG A 2 26.57 -47.71 -21.20
CA ARG A 2 26.52 -46.42 -20.47
C ARG A 2 25.60 -46.44 -19.23
N PRO A 3 25.93 -45.73 -18.14
CA PRO A 3 24.97 -45.43 -17.08
C PRO A 3 24.15 -44.20 -17.46
N SER A 4 22.82 -44.35 -17.46
CA SER A 4 21.86 -43.26 -17.64
C SER A 4 21.65 -42.52 -16.32
N ALA A 5 22.13 -41.28 -16.24
CA ALA A 5 21.84 -40.38 -15.13
C ALA A 5 20.42 -39.81 -15.29
N TRP A 6 19.52 -40.19 -14.41
CA TRP A 6 18.20 -39.56 -14.26
C TRP A 6 18.36 -38.26 -13.46
N LEU A 7 18.27 -37.14 -14.15
CA LEU A 7 18.27 -35.80 -13.55
C LEU A 7 16.84 -35.50 -13.06
N PHE A 8 16.59 -35.66 -11.76
CA PHE A 8 15.34 -35.26 -11.12
C PHE A 8 15.37 -33.75 -10.87
N LEU A 9 14.66 -32.99 -11.70
CA LEU A 9 14.51 -31.55 -11.56
C LEU A 9 13.42 -31.27 -10.49
N LEU A 10 13.83 -30.93 -9.27
CA LEU A 10 12.94 -30.48 -8.20
C LEU A 10 12.52 -29.03 -8.48
N ILE A 11 11.30 -28.86 -9.01
CA ILE A 11 10.65 -27.56 -9.13
C ILE A 11 10.11 -27.19 -7.74
N LEU A 12 10.90 -26.43 -7.00
CA LEU A 12 10.46 -25.76 -5.77
C LEU A 12 9.49 -24.65 -6.16
N ALA A 13 8.19 -24.97 -6.19
CA ALA A 13 7.14 -23.99 -6.26
C ALA A 13 7.12 -23.20 -4.94
N SER A 14 7.67 -22.00 -4.94
CA SER A 14 7.51 -21.03 -3.87
C SER A 14 6.06 -20.56 -3.83
N ALA A 15 5.22 -21.21 -3.02
CA ALA A 15 3.89 -20.71 -2.74
C ALA A 15 4.01 -19.36 -2.00
N PRO A 16 3.24 -18.33 -2.38
CA PRO A 16 3.21 -17.08 -1.63
C PRO A 16 2.71 -17.38 -0.22
N ALA A 17 3.57 -17.19 0.77
CA ALA A 17 3.19 -17.27 2.16
C ALA A 17 2.31 -16.06 2.47
N HIS A 18 0.99 -16.25 2.47
CA HIS A 18 0.06 -15.27 3.02
C HIS A 18 0.42 -15.09 4.49
N ALA A 19 0.92 -13.92 4.87
CA ALA A 19 1.25 -13.61 6.24
C ALA A 19 -0.04 -13.65 7.07
N GLN A 20 -0.23 -14.71 7.86
CA GLN A 20 -1.34 -14.79 8.80
C GLN A 20 -1.11 -13.77 9.92
N ILE A 21 -2.08 -12.89 10.11
CA ILE A 21 -2.11 -11.93 11.22
C ILE A 21 -2.34 -12.73 12.51
N ASP A 22 -1.36 -12.73 13.41
CA ASP A 22 -1.51 -13.33 14.74
C ASP A 22 -2.34 -12.41 15.63
N ASN A 23 -3.65 -12.70 15.71
CA ASN A 23 -4.58 -12.01 16.61
C ASN A 23 -4.48 -12.50 18.08
N GLN A 24 -3.51 -13.35 18.43
CA GLN A 24 -3.26 -13.77 19.81
C GLN A 24 -2.27 -12.86 20.56
N GLY A 25 -1.72 -11.84 19.90
CA GLY A 25 -0.92 -10.81 20.54
C GLY A 25 -1.75 -9.85 21.41
N ASN A 26 -1.16 -9.32 22.49
CA ASN A 26 -1.79 -8.37 23.43
C ASN A 26 -2.16 -6.99 22.84
N CYS A 27 -2.14 -6.83 21.51
CA CYS A 27 -2.23 -5.56 20.83
C CYS A 27 -3.28 -5.62 19.72
N ASN A 28 -4.46 -5.05 19.98
CA ASN A 28 -5.42 -4.71 18.93
C ASN A 28 -4.94 -3.41 18.29
N ALA A 29 -4.26 -3.48 17.16
CA ALA A 29 -3.76 -2.27 16.51
C ALA A 29 -4.91 -1.35 16.08
N ASN A 30 -4.72 -0.05 16.23
CA ASN A 30 -5.60 1.01 15.74
C ASN A 30 -4.78 2.04 14.95
N ILE A 31 -5.45 2.70 14.01
CA ILE A 31 -4.92 3.88 13.33
C ILE A 31 -5.60 5.11 13.90
N VAL A 32 -4.81 6.03 14.45
CA VAL A 32 -5.27 7.32 14.95
C VAL A 32 -4.52 8.45 14.25
N GLY A 33 -5.17 9.59 14.06
CA GLY A 33 -4.61 10.74 13.37
C GLY A 33 -5.57 11.31 12.33
N SER A 34 -5.16 12.42 11.70
CA SER A 34 -5.90 13.05 10.63
C SER A 34 -4.94 13.66 9.60
N GLY A 35 -5.32 13.59 8.32
CA GLY A 35 -4.51 14.09 7.22
C GLY A 35 -3.16 13.36 7.13
N ASN A 36 -2.08 14.14 7.04
CA ASN A 36 -0.75 13.63 6.74
C ASN A 36 0.01 13.06 7.96
N TYR A 37 -0.57 13.05 9.16
CA TYR A 37 0.05 12.44 10.34
C TYR A 37 -0.81 11.28 10.85
N ILE A 38 -0.28 10.08 10.73
CA ILE A 38 -0.99 8.83 11.00
C ILE A 38 -0.18 8.01 12.01
N THR A 39 -0.82 7.55 13.07
CA THR A 39 -0.19 6.71 14.09
C THR A 39 -0.81 5.32 14.07
N VAL A 40 0.01 4.28 13.98
CA VAL A 40 -0.40 2.88 14.17
C VAL A 40 -0.01 2.48 15.60
N ASN A 41 -0.98 2.32 16.51
CA ASN A 41 -0.73 2.00 17.91
C ASN A 41 -1.57 0.82 18.41
N CYS A 42 -1.26 0.29 19.59
CA CYS A 42 -2.13 -0.68 20.26
C CYS A 42 -3.29 0.04 20.96
N GLN A 43 -4.50 -0.51 20.90
CA GLN A 43 -5.59 -0.11 21.79
C GLN A 43 -5.22 -0.35 23.26
N ALA A 44 -5.80 0.48 24.14
CA ALA A 44 -5.43 0.68 25.53
C ALA A 44 -4.99 -0.59 26.28
N GLY A 45 -3.74 -0.59 26.76
CA GLY A 45 -3.19 -1.62 27.67
C GLY A 45 -2.23 -2.62 27.02
N GLY A 46 -2.20 -2.71 25.69
CA GLY A 46 -1.23 -3.54 24.98
C GLY A 46 0.14 -2.89 24.87
N THR A 47 1.15 -3.40 25.57
CA THR A 47 2.55 -3.03 25.29
C THR A 47 3.19 -4.11 24.44
N THR A 48 3.88 -3.70 23.38
CA THR A 48 4.76 -4.58 22.61
C THR A 48 6.20 -4.27 22.99
N ALA A 49 6.92 -5.24 23.55
CA ALA A 49 8.31 -5.07 23.97
C ALA A 49 9.29 -4.95 22.79
N ALA A 50 8.88 -5.35 21.58
CA ALA A 50 9.72 -5.27 20.39
C ALA A 50 10.01 -3.82 19.98
N GLN A 51 11.24 -3.53 19.57
CA GLN A 51 11.65 -2.24 19.00
C GLN A 51 11.19 -2.08 17.55
N THR A 52 11.01 -3.20 16.84
CA THR A 52 10.50 -3.25 15.48
C THR A 52 9.01 -3.59 15.44
N ALA A 53 8.30 -3.03 14.47
CA ALA A 53 6.93 -3.37 14.12
C ALA A 53 6.87 -3.90 12.68
N THR A 54 5.93 -4.82 12.44
CA THR A 54 5.66 -5.36 11.09
C THR A 54 4.36 -4.77 10.58
N LEU A 55 4.46 -4.02 9.49
CA LEU A 55 3.31 -3.54 8.74
C LEU A 55 3.08 -4.44 7.53
N ILE A 56 1.83 -4.85 7.33
CA ILE A 56 1.42 -5.56 6.11
C ILE A 56 0.65 -4.55 5.26
N ILE A 57 1.28 -4.00 4.22
CA ILE A 57 0.60 -3.14 3.26
C ILE A 57 -0.30 -4.01 2.39
N THR A 58 -1.60 -3.86 2.58
CA THR A 58 -2.63 -4.70 1.94
C THR A 58 -3.70 -3.82 1.29
N ARG A 59 -4.75 -4.46 0.79
CA ARG A 59 -5.90 -3.83 0.14
C ARG A 59 -7.17 -4.61 0.47
N ASP A 60 -8.30 -3.98 0.24
CA ASP A 60 -9.62 -4.60 0.29
C ASP A 60 -10.28 -4.52 -1.10
N PHE A 61 -11.60 -4.61 -1.12
CA PHE A 61 -12.41 -4.46 -2.33
C PHE A 61 -12.62 -2.99 -2.74
N GLN A 62 -12.17 -2.02 -1.94
CA GLN A 62 -12.25 -0.61 -2.29
C GLN A 62 -11.00 -0.19 -3.08
N ASN A 63 -11.18 0.79 -3.96
CA ASN A 63 -10.07 1.36 -4.73
C ASN A 63 -9.12 2.12 -3.79
N ILE A 64 -7.81 1.98 -4.02
CA ILE A 64 -6.78 2.79 -3.34
C ILE A 64 -7.00 4.27 -3.65
N VAL A 65 -7.28 4.56 -4.92
CA VAL A 65 -7.54 5.90 -5.43
C VAL A 65 -9.03 6.14 -5.45
N LEU A 66 -9.46 7.08 -4.61
CA LEU A 66 -10.85 7.50 -4.46
C LEU A 66 -11.03 8.82 -5.21
N SER A 67 -11.96 8.84 -6.17
CA SER A 67 -12.33 10.08 -6.85
C SER A 67 -13.76 10.00 -7.35
N ASP A 68 -14.52 11.05 -7.06
CA ASP A 68 -15.91 11.20 -7.54
C ASP A 68 -15.97 12.00 -8.84
N THR A 69 -14.83 12.54 -9.29
CA THR A 69 -14.74 13.47 -10.42
C THR A 69 -14.05 12.87 -11.64
N ILE A 70 -13.32 11.77 -11.46
CA ILE A 70 -12.67 11.07 -12.57
C ILE A 70 -13.66 10.07 -13.15
N ASN A 71 -13.97 10.23 -14.44
CA ASN A 71 -14.70 9.22 -15.17
C ASN A 71 -13.73 8.09 -15.59
N PRO A 72 -13.91 6.87 -15.05
CA PRO A 72 -13.01 5.75 -15.34
C PRO A 72 -13.02 5.34 -16.81
N GLY A 73 -14.09 5.61 -17.56
CA GLY A 73 -14.17 5.30 -18.99
C GLY A 73 -13.16 6.04 -19.87
N PHE A 74 -12.49 7.08 -19.35
CA PHE A 74 -11.45 7.83 -20.07
C PHE A 74 -10.02 7.55 -19.57
N VAL A 75 -9.86 6.69 -18.58
CA VAL A 75 -8.57 6.35 -17.99
C VAL A 75 -8.03 5.07 -18.64
N ASP A 76 -6.77 5.09 -19.03
CA ASP A 76 -6.02 3.89 -19.39
C ASP A 76 -5.50 3.21 -18.12
N PHE A 77 -6.20 2.18 -17.66
CA PHE A 77 -5.88 1.47 -16.43
C PHE A 77 -4.55 0.70 -16.49
N TYR A 78 -4.08 0.34 -17.68
CA TYR A 78 -2.83 -0.41 -17.83
C TYR A 78 -1.61 0.49 -17.69
N ASN A 79 -1.73 1.76 -18.09
CA ASN A 79 -0.65 2.75 -18.02
C ASN A 79 -0.79 3.74 -16.85
N SER A 80 -1.93 3.75 -16.16
CA SER A 80 -2.13 4.48 -14.90
C SER A 80 -1.66 3.64 -13.72
N TYR A 81 -1.06 4.27 -12.71
CA TYR A 81 -0.51 3.56 -11.56
C TYR A 81 -0.62 4.33 -10.25
N PHE A 82 -0.58 3.57 -9.16
CA PHE A 82 -0.39 4.03 -7.79
C PHE A 82 1.00 3.60 -7.30
N SER A 83 1.66 4.46 -6.54
CA SER A 83 2.86 4.08 -5.81
C SER A 83 2.85 4.56 -4.37
N LEU A 84 3.36 3.72 -3.47
CA LEU A 84 3.64 4.05 -2.08
C LEU A 84 5.13 3.92 -1.83
N THR A 85 5.72 4.98 -1.29
CA THR A 85 7.10 5.02 -0.81
C THR A 85 7.10 5.24 0.70
N VAL A 86 7.93 4.51 1.44
CA VAL A 86 8.18 4.72 2.87
C VAL A 86 9.69 4.81 3.08
N ASN A 87 10.16 5.87 3.74
CA ASN A 87 11.59 6.15 3.92
C ASN A 87 12.40 6.05 2.61
N ASP A 88 11.87 6.67 1.54
CA ASP A 88 12.45 6.66 0.19
C ASP A 88 12.52 5.29 -0.52
N GLU A 89 12.04 4.21 0.11
CA GLU A 89 11.91 2.89 -0.51
C GLU A 89 10.50 2.72 -1.11
N THR A 90 10.43 2.30 -2.38
CA THR A 90 9.14 2.01 -3.03
C THR A 90 8.62 0.67 -2.54
N VAL A 91 7.56 0.72 -1.73
CA VAL A 91 6.92 -0.46 -1.16
C VAL A 91 5.84 -1.00 -2.09
N VAL A 92 5.07 -0.12 -2.72
CA VAL A 92 4.04 -0.50 -3.71
C VAL A 92 4.28 0.28 -4.99
N HIS A 93 4.24 -0.41 -6.13
CA HIS A 93 4.12 0.18 -7.45
C HIS A 93 3.23 -0.72 -8.30
N ALA A 94 2.02 -0.24 -8.61
CA ALA A 94 1.01 -1.08 -9.25
C ALA A 94 0.16 -0.28 -10.23
N ASN A 95 -0.02 -0.83 -11.43
CA ASN A 95 -0.97 -0.27 -12.37
C ASN A 95 -2.41 -0.50 -11.89
N PHE A 96 -3.36 0.29 -12.38
CA PHE A 96 -4.75 0.17 -11.95
C PHE A 96 -5.48 -1.05 -12.51
N ALA A 97 -4.96 -1.65 -13.60
CA ALA A 97 -5.50 -2.86 -14.19
C ALA A 97 -5.19 -4.12 -13.36
N SER A 98 -4.19 -4.06 -12.49
CA SER A 98 -3.72 -5.17 -11.69
C SER A 98 -3.87 -4.87 -10.20
N GLN A 99 -4.09 -5.95 -9.47
CA GLN A 99 -4.04 -5.92 -8.02
C GLN A 99 -2.58 -6.08 -7.59
N PHE A 100 -2.15 -5.34 -6.57
CA PHE A 100 -0.81 -5.53 -5.98
C PHE A 100 -0.85 -6.59 -4.89
N ASP A 101 0.24 -7.35 -4.78
CA ASP A 101 0.45 -8.35 -3.72
C ASP A 101 0.71 -7.66 -2.38
N GLU A 102 0.35 -8.33 -1.28
CA GLU A 102 0.63 -7.83 0.06
C GLU A 102 2.13 -7.63 0.28
N GLN A 103 2.50 -6.48 0.84
CA GLN A 103 3.90 -6.13 1.08
C GLN A 103 4.17 -6.13 2.59
N VAL A 104 5.20 -6.86 3.00
CA VAL A 104 5.61 -6.93 4.41
C VAL A 104 6.75 -5.94 4.63
N LEU A 105 6.47 -4.91 5.43
CA LEU A 105 7.42 -3.87 5.78
C LEU A 105 7.78 -3.97 7.26
N ARG A 106 9.07 -4.15 7.56
CA ARG A 106 9.58 -4.16 8.94
C ARG A 106 10.24 -2.82 9.22
N LEU A 107 9.67 -2.09 10.17
CA LEU A 107 10.14 -0.76 10.56
C LEU A 107 10.52 -0.74 12.03
N GLU A 108 11.52 0.08 12.38
CA GLU A 108 11.70 0.51 13.76
C GLU A 108 10.44 1.24 14.24
N LYS A 109 10.17 1.24 15.55
CA LYS A 109 9.12 2.09 16.08
C LYS A 109 9.53 3.56 16.01
N GLY A 110 8.58 4.42 15.65
CA GLY A 110 8.81 5.85 15.51
C GLY A 110 8.24 6.42 14.23
N GLU A 111 8.77 7.56 13.80
CA GLU A 111 8.25 8.31 12.67
C GLU A 111 8.94 7.91 11.36
N HIS A 112 8.13 7.61 10.34
CA HIS A 112 8.57 7.27 9.00
C HIS A 112 7.91 8.20 7.99
N VAL A 113 8.68 8.73 7.04
CA VAL A 113 8.11 9.54 5.97
C VAL A 113 7.48 8.60 4.95
N TYR A 114 6.23 8.87 4.58
CA TYR A 114 5.59 8.19 3.46
C TYR A 114 5.22 9.18 2.35
N LYS A 115 5.19 8.68 1.12
CA LYS A 115 4.68 9.38 -0.05
C LYS A 115 3.78 8.47 -0.85
N MET A 116 2.58 8.94 -1.15
CA MET A 116 1.66 8.29 -2.07
C MET A 116 1.60 9.11 -3.35
N ALA A 117 1.74 8.45 -4.49
CA ALA A 117 1.62 9.09 -5.80
C ALA A 117 0.60 8.35 -6.66
N VAL A 118 -0.11 9.13 -7.45
CA VAL A 118 -1.06 8.66 -8.46
C VAL A 118 -0.65 9.25 -9.79
N TYR A 119 -0.55 8.39 -10.79
CA TYR A 119 -0.34 8.77 -12.16
C TYR A 119 -1.49 8.25 -13.01
N LEU A 120 -2.10 9.13 -13.79
CA LEU A 120 -3.15 8.81 -14.73
C LEU A 120 -2.66 9.05 -16.14
N GLN A 121 -2.88 8.07 -16.99
CA GLN A 121 -2.87 8.24 -18.43
C GLN A 121 -4.31 8.16 -18.93
N TYR A 122 -4.77 9.21 -19.62
CA TYR A 122 -6.07 9.23 -20.26
C TYR A 122 -5.97 8.61 -21.66
N LEU A 123 -7.06 8.03 -22.16
CA LEU A 123 -7.11 7.38 -23.48
C LEU A 123 -6.82 8.34 -24.64
N ASN A 124 -6.98 9.65 -24.43
CA ASN A 124 -6.63 10.69 -25.41
C ASN A 124 -5.13 11.08 -25.37
N GLY A 125 -4.31 10.41 -24.57
CA GLY A 125 -2.88 10.66 -24.42
C GLY A 125 -2.50 11.75 -23.42
N VAL A 126 -3.48 12.43 -22.80
CA VAL A 126 -3.20 13.36 -21.69
C VAL A 126 -2.73 12.57 -20.48
N THR A 127 -1.78 13.13 -19.73
CA THR A 127 -1.26 12.51 -18.51
C THR A 127 -1.39 13.47 -17.34
N ALA A 128 -1.74 12.96 -16.17
CA ALA A 128 -1.85 13.76 -14.96
C ALA A 128 -1.24 13.02 -13.78
N GLY A 129 -0.47 13.73 -12.95
CA GLY A 129 0.21 13.15 -11.81
C GLY A 129 -0.04 13.99 -10.56
N THR A 130 -0.22 13.31 -9.43
CA THR A 130 -0.28 13.98 -8.13
C THR A 130 0.36 13.12 -7.05
N SER A 131 0.76 13.77 -5.96
CA SER A 131 1.29 13.08 -4.80
C SER A 131 1.00 13.85 -3.53
N CYS A 132 0.89 13.11 -2.44
CA CYS A 132 0.84 13.63 -1.09
C CYS A 132 1.83 12.85 -0.22
N SER A 133 2.26 13.46 0.87
CA SER A 133 3.25 12.90 1.77
C SER A 133 2.89 13.19 3.20
N GLY A 134 3.37 12.34 4.10
CA GLY A 134 3.09 12.47 5.51
C GLY A 134 4.05 11.68 6.39
N ILE A 135 3.72 11.64 7.66
CA ILE A 135 4.42 10.88 8.70
C ILE A 135 3.54 9.71 9.13
N LEU A 136 4.13 8.52 9.07
CA LEU A 136 3.61 7.29 9.61
C LEU A 136 4.35 7.01 10.91
N ASN A 137 3.70 7.28 12.03
CA ASN A 137 4.23 6.97 13.36
C ASN A 137 3.86 5.53 13.74
N VAL A 138 4.83 4.62 13.70
CA VAL A 138 4.63 3.20 13.91
C VAL A 138 4.96 2.83 15.36
N GLN A 139 3.95 2.36 16.09
CA GLN A 139 4.07 1.91 17.48
C GLN A 139 3.64 0.44 17.65
N ALA A 140 2.98 -0.14 16.64
CA ALA A 140 2.48 -1.50 16.65
C ALA A 140 2.52 -2.13 15.25
N SER A 141 2.56 -3.46 15.20
CA SER A 141 2.38 -4.23 13.97
C SER A 141 0.92 -4.22 13.55
N ALA A 142 0.64 -4.03 12.26
CA ALA A 142 -0.73 -4.00 11.75
C ALA A 142 -0.81 -4.25 10.24
N PRO A 143 -1.90 -4.84 9.74
CA PRO A 143 -2.27 -4.73 8.34
C PRO A 143 -2.85 -3.33 8.06
N ILE A 144 -2.23 -2.59 7.14
CA ILE A 144 -2.68 -1.25 6.78
C ILE A 144 -2.92 -1.14 5.28
N MET A 145 -3.93 -0.35 4.91
CA MET A 145 -4.37 -0.16 3.53
C MET A 145 -4.19 1.31 3.15
N PRO A 146 -3.40 1.63 2.10
CA PRO A 146 -3.24 3.00 1.66
C PRO A 146 -4.54 3.50 1.00
N ARG A 147 -4.82 4.79 1.17
CA ARG A 147 -5.92 5.52 0.54
C ARG A 147 -5.45 6.87 0.07
N VAL A 148 -5.83 7.24 -1.13
CA VAL A 148 -5.62 8.56 -1.70
C VAL A 148 -6.94 9.06 -2.26
N GLN A 149 -7.40 10.21 -1.77
CA GLN A 149 -8.52 10.91 -2.39
C GLN A 149 -7.98 11.99 -3.31
N ILE A 150 -8.45 12.01 -4.56
CA ILE A 150 -8.06 13.00 -5.57
C ILE A 150 -9.27 13.66 -6.20
N VAL A 151 -9.10 14.92 -6.61
CA VAL A 151 -10.05 15.66 -7.42
C VAL A 151 -9.45 15.96 -8.79
N SER A 152 -10.27 15.93 -9.82
CA SER A 152 -9.88 16.28 -11.19
C SER A 152 -10.54 17.58 -11.64
N ASN A 153 -9.77 18.37 -12.38
CA ASN A 153 -10.32 19.47 -13.16
C ASN A 153 -10.75 18.93 -14.53
N ASN A 154 -12.06 18.83 -14.73
CA ASN A 154 -12.65 18.25 -15.95
C ASN A 154 -12.30 19.01 -17.25
N PHE A 155 -11.84 20.26 -17.16
CA PHE A 155 -11.45 21.06 -18.33
C PHE A 155 -9.99 20.85 -18.72
N THR A 156 -9.10 20.67 -17.74
CA THR A 156 -7.65 20.57 -17.97
C THR A 156 -7.11 19.15 -17.84
N GLY A 157 -7.90 18.22 -17.30
CA GLY A 157 -7.47 16.86 -16.96
C GLY A 157 -6.47 16.81 -15.81
N GLN A 158 -6.16 17.95 -15.16
CA GLN A 158 -5.26 17.98 -14.01
C GLN A 158 -5.91 17.30 -12.82
N ILE A 159 -5.08 16.69 -11.97
CA ILE A 159 -5.51 16.06 -10.72
C ILE A 159 -4.75 16.66 -9.54
N SER A 160 -5.45 16.80 -8.42
CA SER A 160 -4.90 17.31 -7.17
C SER A 160 -5.25 16.36 -6.02
N PRO A 161 -4.36 16.19 -5.03
CA PRO A 161 -4.64 15.34 -3.89
C PRO A 161 -5.49 16.12 -2.90
N VAL A 162 -6.56 15.52 -2.41
CA VAL A 162 -7.37 16.06 -1.30
C VAL A 162 -6.74 15.64 0.02
N THR A 163 -6.49 14.34 0.16
CA THR A 163 -5.87 13.74 1.35
C THR A 163 -5.34 12.35 1.02
N CYS A 164 -4.35 11.90 1.79
CA CYS A 164 -3.97 10.49 1.83
C CYS A 164 -3.78 10.04 3.26
N TRP A 165 -4.10 8.77 3.49
CA TRP A 165 -4.11 8.16 4.81
C TRP A 165 -4.01 6.65 4.69
N PHE A 166 -3.93 5.99 5.84
CA PHE A 166 -4.02 4.54 5.95
C PHE A 166 -5.27 4.13 6.72
N GLN A 167 -5.86 3.00 6.34
CA GLN A 167 -6.94 2.34 7.08
C GLN A 167 -6.45 0.98 7.60
N ILE A 168 -7.01 0.50 8.70
CA ILE A 168 -6.76 -0.88 9.14
C ILE A 168 -7.64 -1.82 8.33
N ARG A 169 -7.08 -2.96 7.93
CA ARG A 169 -7.87 -4.05 7.36
C ARG A 169 -8.86 -4.56 8.42
N PRO A 170 -10.18 -4.48 8.17
CA PRO A 170 -11.18 -4.97 9.13
C PRO A 170 -11.05 -6.47 9.40
#